data_AF-A0A9P7K2J9-F1
#
_entry.id   AF-A0A9P7K2J9-F1
#
_cell.length_a   1.000
_cell.length_b   1.000
_cell.length_c   1.000
_cell.angle_alpha   90.00
_cell.angle_beta   90.00
_cell.angle_gamma   90.00
#
_symmetry.space_group_name_H-M   'P 1'
#
loop_
_entity.id
_entity.type
_entity.pdbx_description
1 polymer ?
#
loop_
_entity_poly.entity_id
_entity_poly.type
_entity_poly.pdbx_seq_one_letter_code
_entity_poly.pdbx_strand_id
1 'polypeptide(L)'
;APGEAEAELAWMSRAAIIDVVLSEDSDVIVFGAKAVLHIMTELDGRETVKMYESADITVHLDLKLELCDLVFIAILAGGDYDPGLDGCSVGIAFALARAGLGKLLVRSIEKTPDAALHVFLGQWRAQLVAELISNSSGFLSQKQPNIAASVPANFPDINTICLYTHLLTSEDAGPSQHPSLLATRSLDLPHLIKFAEDHFLCADHGGIHRFFALFIFPGLAVRQLMSVALSIDLGLSRQPVTILNKVIALRSESESSGAFVPEARVSLLIDDQNFCTISDGRRTGEHIDKDQIPELRIWLPVSMIQHVQPGLLAKFAHRQHQNDIAYPTLHDVIDLTVLPEVALPSRDLYRVEISVSEDSGNEILEFFTDSEAGDEEADTALIADEKDSVE
;
A
#
# COMPACT_ATOMS: atom_id res chain seq x y z
N ALA A 1 -5.18 4.18 -15.16
CA ALA A 1 -5.71 5.52 -14.99
C ALA A 1 -5.70 6.25 -16.33
N PRO A 2 -6.72 7.05 -16.64
CA PRO A 2 -6.69 8.00 -17.77
C PRO A 2 -5.78 9.20 -17.53
N GLY A 3 -5.65 9.65 -16.28
CA GLY A 3 -4.66 10.62 -15.81
C GLY A 3 -3.69 9.98 -14.80
N GLU A 4 -3.54 10.60 -13.63
CA GLU A 4 -2.67 10.11 -12.56
C GLU A 4 -3.18 8.82 -11.91
N ALA A 5 -2.23 7.97 -11.52
CA ALA A 5 -2.54 6.71 -10.87
C ALA A 5 -3.23 6.92 -9.52
N GLU A 6 -2.78 7.91 -8.75
CA GLU A 6 -3.32 8.26 -7.44
C GLU A 6 -4.76 8.77 -7.51
N ALA A 7 -5.05 9.62 -8.49
CA ALA A 7 -6.39 10.11 -8.77
C ALA A 7 -7.36 8.96 -9.06
N GLU A 8 -6.93 7.98 -9.86
CA GLU A 8 -7.70 6.77 -10.16
C GLU A 8 -7.89 5.89 -8.90
N LEU A 9 -6.85 5.70 -8.09
CA LEU A 9 -6.92 4.93 -6.84
C LEU A 9 -7.85 5.60 -5.83
N ALA A 10 -7.77 6.92 -5.67
CA ALA A 10 -8.66 7.70 -4.83
C ALA A 10 -10.11 7.56 -5.27
N TRP A 11 -10.38 7.63 -6.59
CA TRP A 11 -11.71 7.36 -7.12
C TRP A 11 -12.17 5.91 -6.87
N MET A 12 -11.33 4.91 -7.13
CA MET A 12 -11.65 3.50 -6.86
C MET A 12 -11.98 3.26 -5.37
N SER A 13 -11.27 3.94 -4.46
CA SER A 13 -11.55 3.94 -3.02
C SER A 13 -12.91 4.60 -2.71
N ARG A 14 -13.22 5.76 -3.29
CA ARG A 14 -14.54 6.42 -3.11
C ARG A 14 -15.70 5.58 -3.63
N ALA A 15 -15.52 4.95 -4.79
CA ALA A 15 -16.49 4.07 -5.44
C ALA A 15 -16.63 2.70 -4.75
N ALA A 16 -15.86 2.42 -3.69
CA ALA A 16 -15.81 1.14 -2.98
C ALA A 16 -15.47 -0.04 -3.92
N ILE A 17 -14.63 0.22 -4.93
CA ILE A 17 -14.04 -0.80 -5.80
C ILE A 17 -12.85 -1.46 -5.11
N ILE A 18 -12.12 -0.70 -4.30
CA ILE A 18 -11.05 -1.15 -3.41
C ILE A 18 -11.32 -0.65 -1.99
N ASP A 19 -10.87 -1.41 -1.00
CA ASP A 19 -11.05 -1.04 0.41
C ASP A 19 -10.01 -0.02 0.88
N VAL A 20 -8.76 -0.17 0.43
CA VAL A 20 -7.62 0.62 0.89
C VAL A 20 -6.65 0.87 -0.26
N VAL A 21 -6.06 2.06 -0.31
CA VAL A 21 -4.99 2.44 -1.24
C VAL A 21 -3.64 2.20 -0.57
N LEU A 22 -2.68 1.58 -1.26
CA LEU A 22 -1.30 1.48 -0.80
C LEU A 22 -0.48 2.53 -1.57
N SER A 23 0.10 3.51 -0.89
CA SER A 23 0.81 4.62 -1.52
C SER A 23 1.93 5.16 -0.64
N GLU A 24 3.01 5.62 -1.25
CA GLU A 24 4.00 6.46 -0.57
C GLU A 24 3.56 7.93 -0.62
N ASP A 25 2.83 8.32 -1.65
CA ASP A 25 2.40 9.71 -1.86
C ASP A 25 1.23 10.14 -0.97
N SER A 26 1.21 11.43 -0.62
CA SER A 26 0.15 12.03 0.21
C SER A 26 -1.05 12.53 -0.57
N ASP A 27 -0.86 12.72 -1.87
CA ASP A 27 -1.83 13.29 -2.79
C ASP A 27 -3.06 12.41 -2.97
N VAL A 28 -2.96 11.09 -2.80
CA VAL A 28 -4.12 10.17 -2.73
C VAL A 28 -5.17 10.63 -1.71
N ILE A 29 -4.79 11.23 -0.57
CA ILE A 29 -5.74 11.74 0.42
C ILE A 29 -6.38 13.05 -0.07
N VAL A 30 -5.58 13.95 -0.66
CA VAL A 30 -6.04 15.22 -1.24
C VAL A 30 -7.00 14.98 -2.42
N PHE A 31 -6.77 13.92 -3.18
CA PHE A 31 -7.66 13.42 -4.23
C PHE A 31 -8.89 12.73 -3.69
N GLY A 32 -8.94 12.40 -2.39
CA GLY A 32 -10.13 11.93 -1.70
C GLY A 32 -10.21 10.41 -1.50
N ALA A 33 -9.08 9.71 -1.38
CA ALA A 33 -9.05 8.33 -0.91
C ALA A 33 -9.63 8.22 0.50
N LYS A 34 -10.38 7.15 0.77
CA LYS A 34 -11.04 6.96 2.07
C LYS A 34 -10.11 6.40 3.14
N ALA A 35 -9.25 5.46 2.74
CA ALA A 35 -8.29 4.77 3.58
C ALA A 35 -7.00 4.54 2.79
N VAL A 36 -5.86 4.85 3.40
CA VAL A 36 -4.52 4.75 2.80
C VAL A 36 -3.60 4.00 3.75
N LEU A 37 -2.93 2.96 3.24
CA LEU A 37 -1.75 2.37 3.85
C LEU A 37 -0.55 3.10 3.28
N HIS A 38 0.11 3.87 4.14
CA HIS A 38 1.32 4.58 3.82
C HIS A 38 2.53 3.75 4.20
N ILE A 39 3.38 3.45 3.22
CA ILE A 39 4.63 2.72 3.45
C ILE A 39 5.72 3.75 3.77
N MET A 40 6.36 3.60 4.91
CA MET A 40 7.51 4.40 5.32
C MET A 40 8.73 3.50 5.39
N THR A 41 9.78 3.87 4.67
CA THR A 41 11.08 3.21 4.80
C THR A 41 11.90 3.94 5.86
N GLU A 42 12.09 3.32 7.02
CA GLU A 42 12.94 3.86 8.08
C GLU A 42 14.41 3.84 7.66
N LEU A 43 15.23 4.69 8.31
CA LEU A 43 16.66 4.83 8.04
C LEU A 43 17.46 3.52 8.23
N ASP A 44 16.94 2.57 9.00
CA ASP A 44 17.55 1.25 9.20
C ASP A 44 17.08 0.19 8.18
N GLY A 45 16.32 0.60 7.16
CA GLY A 45 15.81 -0.25 6.09
C GLY A 45 14.54 -1.02 6.46
N ARG A 46 13.93 -0.75 7.62
CA ARG A 46 12.63 -1.34 7.96
C ARG A 46 11.51 -0.57 7.28
N GLU A 47 10.59 -1.32 6.69
CA GLU A 47 9.34 -0.79 6.18
C GLU A 47 8.30 -0.83 7.31
N THR A 48 7.84 0.33 7.74
CA THR A 48 6.65 0.45 8.57
C THR A 48 5.46 0.85 7.70
N VAL A 49 4.29 0.35 8.06
CA VAL A 49 3.06 0.71 7.35
C VAL A 49 2.11 1.38 8.33
N LYS A 50 1.73 2.61 8.02
CA LYS A 50 0.74 3.38 8.77
C LYS A 50 -0.58 3.38 8.01
N MET A 51 -1.69 3.31 8.72
CA MET A 51 -3.01 3.42 8.11
C MET A 51 -3.62 4.79 8.45
N TYR A 52 -4.08 5.50 7.43
CA TYR A 52 -4.79 6.77 7.55
C TYR A 52 -6.20 6.65 6.98
N GLU A 53 -7.21 7.02 7.77
CA GLU A 53 -8.58 7.13 7.29
C GLU A 53 -9.00 8.60 7.19
N SER A 54 -9.59 8.97 6.06
CA SER A 54 -10.14 10.32 5.83
C SER A 54 -11.20 10.73 6.87
N ALA A 55 -11.92 9.75 7.41
CA ALA A 55 -12.90 9.96 8.47
C ALA A 55 -12.22 10.48 9.75
N ASP A 56 -11.06 9.92 10.10
CA ASP A 56 -10.29 10.31 11.27
C ASP A 56 -9.80 11.75 11.15
N ILE A 57 -9.30 12.16 9.98
CA ILE A 57 -8.91 13.55 9.69
C ILE A 57 -10.07 14.53 9.96
N THR A 58 -11.29 14.13 9.59
CA THR A 58 -12.50 14.97 9.70
C THR A 58 -12.99 15.08 11.14
N VAL A 59 -12.93 13.98 11.92
CA VAL A 59 -13.46 13.95 13.29
C VAL A 59 -12.41 14.30 14.35
N HIS A 60 -11.12 14.21 14.03
CA HIS A 60 -10.04 14.50 14.95
C HIS A 60 -10.12 15.94 15.45
N LEU A 61 -10.05 16.12 16.77
CA LEU A 61 -10.36 17.40 17.42
C LEU A 61 -9.41 18.53 17.01
N ASP A 62 -8.15 18.19 16.73
CA ASP A 62 -7.11 19.16 16.38
C ASP A 62 -7.09 19.49 14.88
N LEU A 63 -7.50 18.55 14.02
CA LEU A 63 -7.51 18.71 12.57
C LEU A 63 -8.83 19.33 12.10
N LYS A 64 -9.93 18.57 12.21
CA LYS A 64 -11.28 18.95 11.73
C LYS A 64 -11.29 19.45 10.27
N LEU A 65 -10.45 18.84 9.44
CA LEU A 65 -10.30 19.21 8.04
C LEU A 65 -11.24 18.37 7.18
N GLU A 66 -11.81 18.99 6.15
CA GLU A 66 -12.47 18.28 5.07
C GLU A 66 -11.59 18.24 3.81
N LEU A 67 -11.98 17.47 2.79
CA LEU A 67 -11.25 17.39 1.53
C LEU A 67 -10.95 18.77 0.92
N CYS A 68 -11.93 19.68 0.94
CA CYS A 68 -11.76 21.06 0.46
C CYS A 68 -10.65 21.82 1.21
N ASP A 69 -10.43 21.49 2.49
CA ASP A 69 -9.39 22.11 3.28
C ASP A 69 -8.02 21.55 2.94
N LEU A 70 -7.91 20.26 2.62
CA LEU A 70 -6.67 19.63 2.16
C LEU A 70 -6.23 20.20 0.81
N VAL A 71 -7.16 20.30 -0.15
CA VAL A 71 -6.90 20.97 -1.44
C VAL A 71 -6.45 22.41 -1.20
N PHE A 72 -7.12 23.12 -0.29
CA PHE A 72 -6.74 24.49 0.03
C PHE A 72 -5.34 24.60 0.65
N ILE A 73 -4.92 23.61 1.44
CA ILE A 73 -3.57 23.55 1.99
C ILE A 73 -2.55 23.41 0.87
N ALA A 74 -2.74 22.47 -0.07
CA ALA A 74 -1.85 22.32 -1.24
C ALA A 74 -1.76 23.60 -2.07
N ILE A 75 -2.88 24.29 -2.28
CA ILE A 75 -2.92 25.56 -3.05
C ILE A 75 -2.17 26.70 -2.35
N LEU A 76 -2.09 26.70 -1.02
CA LEU A 76 -1.39 27.76 -0.27
C LEU A 76 0.07 27.43 0.00
N ALA A 77 0.34 26.20 0.46
CA ALA A 77 1.67 25.78 0.89
C ALA A 77 2.57 25.36 -0.28
N GLY A 78 1.95 24.96 -1.39
CA GLY A 78 2.63 24.32 -2.50
C GLY A 78 2.23 22.84 -2.58
N GLY A 79 2.27 22.33 -3.80
CA GLY A 79 2.12 20.92 -4.14
C GLY A 79 2.56 20.71 -5.59
N ASP A 80 2.27 19.54 -6.15
CA ASP A 80 2.78 19.14 -7.46
C ASP A 80 2.40 20.07 -8.63
N TYR A 81 1.28 20.77 -8.52
CA TYR A 81 0.76 21.61 -9.60
C TYR A 81 1.10 23.10 -9.46
N ASP A 82 1.45 23.58 -8.27
CA ASP A 82 1.72 24.99 -8.02
C ASP A 82 2.61 25.16 -6.78
N PRO A 83 3.63 26.05 -6.80
CA PRO A 83 4.52 26.27 -5.66
C PRO A 83 3.86 26.97 -4.47
N GLY A 84 2.59 27.38 -4.59
CA GLY A 84 1.84 28.04 -3.54
C GLY A 84 2.21 29.51 -3.34
N LEU A 85 1.86 30.03 -2.16
CA LEU A 85 2.18 31.39 -1.76
C LEU A 85 3.58 31.47 -1.13
N ASP A 86 4.39 32.40 -1.62
CA ASP A 86 5.73 32.64 -1.09
C ASP A 86 5.70 32.89 0.43
N GLY A 87 6.45 32.05 1.15
CA GLY A 87 6.56 32.05 2.61
C GLY A 87 5.38 31.44 3.37
N CYS A 88 4.39 30.86 2.68
CA CYS A 88 3.28 30.15 3.32
C CYS A 88 3.65 28.68 3.55
N SER A 89 3.85 28.28 4.81
CA SER A 89 4.10 26.88 5.14
C SER A 89 2.79 26.09 5.32
N VAL A 90 2.87 24.76 5.28
CA VAL A 90 1.76 23.84 5.58
C VAL A 90 1.06 24.21 6.89
N GLY A 91 1.82 24.56 7.94
CA GLY A 91 1.24 24.98 9.23
C GLY A 91 0.42 26.28 9.16
N ILE A 92 0.83 27.25 8.33
CA ILE A 92 0.07 28.49 8.11
C ILE A 92 -1.17 28.19 7.29
N ALA A 93 -1.03 27.42 6.21
CA ALA A 93 -2.14 27.01 5.36
C ALA A 93 -3.20 26.22 6.15
N PHE A 94 -2.77 25.29 7.00
CA PHE A 94 -3.62 24.55 7.93
C PHE A 94 -4.41 25.46 8.87
N ALA A 95 -3.74 26.45 9.50
CA ALA A 95 -4.42 27.41 10.37
C ALA A 95 -5.48 28.23 9.61
N LEU A 96 -5.20 28.63 8.37
CA LEU A 96 -6.17 29.33 7.50
C LEU A 96 -7.32 28.42 7.07
N ALA A 97 -7.05 27.13 6.86
CA ALA A 97 -8.08 26.14 6.56
C ALA A 97 -9.03 25.97 7.74
N ARG A 98 -8.49 25.91 8.98
CA ARG A 98 -9.27 25.92 10.22
C ARG A 98 -10.08 27.20 10.45
N ALA A 99 -9.60 28.33 9.93
CA ALA A 99 -10.37 29.58 9.88
C ALA A 99 -11.57 29.51 8.90
N GLY A 100 -11.70 28.44 8.12
CA GLY A 100 -12.82 28.18 7.21
C GLY A 100 -12.63 28.73 5.80
N LEU A 101 -11.45 29.27 5.48
CA LEU A 101 -11.18 29.89 4.18
C LEU A 101 -11.10 28.86 3.04
N GLY A 102 -10.66 27.62 3.34
CA GLY A 102 -10.59 26.53 2.36
C GLY A 102 -11.96 26.07 1.91
N LYS A 103 -12.82 25.69 2.87
CA LYS A 103 -14.25 25.39 2.59
C LYS A 103 -14.94 26.52 1.83
N LEU A 104 -14.66 27.78 2.20
CA LEU A 104 -15.25 28.94 1.51
C LEU A 104 -14.79 29.01 0.06
N LEU A 105 -13.50 28.81 -0.22
CA LEU A 105 -12.93 28.87 -1.57
C LEU A 105 -13.51 27.78 -2.46
N VAL A 106 -13.24 26.51 -2.11
CA VAL A 106 -13.49 25.36 -3.00
C VAL A 106 -14.98 25.19 -3.27
N ARG A 107 -15.82 25.21 -2.23
CA ARG A 107 -17.28 25.06 -2.40
C ARG A 107 -17.94 26.23 -3.13
N SER A 108 -17.33 27.42 -3.10
CA SER A 108 -17.89 28.58 -3.79
C SER A 108 -17.48 28.61 -5.26
N ILE A 109 -16.31 28.08 -5.63
CA ILE A 109 -15.90 27.95 -7.03
C ILE A 109 -16.93 27.10 -7.80
N GLU A 110 -17.32 25.95 -7.25
CA GLU A 110 -18.33 25.08 -7.87
C GLU A 110 -19.70 25.74 -8.04
N LYS A 111 -20.07 26.66 -7.15
CA LYS A 111 -21.40 27.30 -7.11
C LYS A 111 -21.46 28.63 -7.84
N THR A 112 -20.31 29.25 -8.12
CA THR A 112 -20.24 30.60 -8.67
C THR A 112 -20.13 30.51 -10.19
N PRO A 113 -21.02 31.18 -10.95
CA PRO A 113 -20.88 31.24 -12.41
C PRO A 113 -19.58 31.94 -12.83
N ASP A 114 -18.98 31.52 -13.94
CA ASP A 114 -17.70 32.05 -14.45
C ASP A 114 -17.66 33.58 -14.52
N ALA A 115 -18.76 34.21 -14.93
CA ALA A 115 -18.86 35.67 -15.04
C ALA A 115 -18.73 36.41 -13.69
N ALA A 116 -19.06 35.76 -12.58
CA ALA A 116 -18.99 36.32 -11.23
C ALA A 116 -17.75 35.85 -10.45
N LEU A 117 -17.03 34.86 -10.97
CA LEU A 117 -15.93 34.20 -10.28
C LEU A 117 -14.80 35.17 -9.92
N HIS A 118 -14.42 36.06 -10.84
CA HIS A 118 -13.40 37.07 -10.57
C HIS A 118 -13.76 38.00 -9.40
N VAL A 119 -15.05 38.38 -9.26
CA VAL A 119 -15.51 39.23 -8.16
C VAL A 119 -15.45 38.48 -6.84
N PHE A 120 -15.90 37.22 -6.83
CA PHE A 120 -15.81 36.35 -5.66
C PHE A 120 -14.36 36.16 -5.21
N LEU A 121 -13.44 35.81 -6.12
CA LEU A 121 -12.03 35.63 -5.80
C LEU A 121 -11.39 36.90 -5.26
N GLY A 122 -11.78 38.07 -5.77
CA GLY A 122 -11.35 39.36 -5.20
C GLY A 122 -11.80 39.56 -3.75
N GLN A 123 -13.05 39.20 -3.43
CA GLN A 123 -13.58 39.28 -2.07
C GLN A 123 -12.94 38.25 -1.14
N TRP A 124 -12.75 37.03 -1.63
CA TRP A 124 -12.11 35.94 -0.89
C TRP A 124 -10.64 36.28 -0.59
N ARG A 125 -9.88 36.78 -1.56
CA ARG A 125 -8.50 37.28 -1.34
C ARG A 125 -8.45 38.37 -0.28
N ALA A 126 -9.42 39.29 -0.28
CA ALA A 126 -9.48 40.34 0.74
C ALA A 126 -9.71 39.76 2.15
N GLN A 127 -10.49 38.68 2.27
CA GLN A 127 -10.68 37.97 3.54
C GLN A 127 -9.41 37.24 3.97
N LEU A 128 -8.73 36.56 3.04
CA LEU A 128 -7.43 35.90 3.29
C LEU A 128 -6.39 36.91 3.81
N VAL A 129 -6.22 38.03 3.11
CA VAL A 129 -5.29 39.11 3.50
C VAL A 129 -5.67 39.72 4.84
N ALA A 130 -6.96 39.96 5.09
CA ALA A 130 -7.42 40.49 6.37
C ALA A 130 -7.13 39.52 7.51
N GLU A 131 -7.31 38.22 7.30
CA GLU A 131 -7.03 37.19 8.31
C GLU A 131 -5.53 37.06 8.58
N LEU A 132 -4.68 37.09 7.54
CA LEU A 132 -3.22 37.08 7.68
C LEU A 132 -2.69 38.27 8.50
N ILE A 133 -3.28 39.46 8.32
CA ILE A 133 -2.86 40.67 9.03
C ILE A 133 -3.42 40.73 10.47
N SER A 134 -4.70 40.37 10.64
CA SER A 134 -5.41 40.58 11.90
C SER A 134 -5.36 39.38 12.83
N ASN A 135 -5.23 38.16 12.30
CA ASN A 135 -5.45 36.89 12.98
C ASN A 135 -6.75 36.91 13.81
N SER A 136 -7.85 37.31 13.16
CA SER A 136 -9.12 37.54 13.85
C SER A 136 -9.78 36.26 14.33
N SER A 137 -9.52 35.15 13.64
CA SER A 137 -9.98 33.80 14.02
C SER A 137 -9.15 33.19 15.14
N GLY A 138 -7.90 33.65 15.34
CA GLY A 138 -7.01 33.17 16.38
C GLY A 138 -6.34 31.82 16.10
N PHE A 139 -6.45 31.28 14.88
CA PHE A 139 -5.82 30.00 14.51
C PHE A 139 -4.35 30.14 14.11
N LEU A 140 -3.91 31.30 13.63
CA LEU A 140 -2.51 31.51 13.28
C LEU A 140 -1.68 31.66 14.57
N SER A 141 -0.48 31.09 14.59
CA SER A 141 0.47 31.26 15.70
C SER A 141 0.91 32.72 15.87
N GLN A 142 1.07 33.43 14.75
CA GLN A 142 1.39 34.85 14.70
C GLN A 142 0.78 35.50 13.46
N LYS A 143 0.68 36.83 13.48
CA LYS A 143 0.25 37.61 12.32
C LYS A 143 1.29 37.50 11.21
N GLN A 144 0.83 37.41 9.96
CA GLN A 144 1.65 37.16 8.77
C GLN A 144 1.53 38.31 7.75
N PRO A 145 1.94 39.55 8.09
CA PRO A 145 1.77 40.71 7.20
C PRO A 145 2.65 40.63 5.94
N ASN A 146 3.79 39.92 6.00
CA ASN A 146 4.67 39.75 4.84
C ASN A 146 4.01 38.87 3.77
N ILE A 147 3.43 37.74 4.17
CA ILE A 147 2.66 36.86 3.26
C ILE A 147 1.43 37.61 2.72
N ALA A 148 0.75 38.37 3.59
CA ALA A 148 -0.38 39.19 3.17
C ALA A 148 -0.02 40.21 2.06
N ALA A 149 1.22 40.72 2.06
CA ALA A 149 1.72 41.64 1.05
C ALA A 149 2.21 40.92 -0.22
N SER A 150 2.60 39.64 -0.13
CA SER A 150 3.04 38.85 -1.27
C SER A 150 1.90 38.19 -2.05
N VAL A 151 0.67 38.17 -1.53
CA VAL A 151 -0.51 37.56 -2.21
C VAL A 151 -0.73 38.20 -3.61
N PRO A 152 -0.56 37.43 -4.70
CA PRO A 152 -0.74 37.94 -6.05
C PRO A 152 -2.21 38.27 -6.37
N ALA A 153 -2.43 39.25 -7.26
CA ALA A 153 -3.79 39.63 -7.68
C ALA A 153 -4.51 38.55 -8.50
N ASN A 154 -3.77 37.63 -9.11
CA ASN A 154 -4.28 36.48 -9.86
C ASN A 154 -4.44 35.23 -9.00
N PHE A 155 -3.97 35.21 -7.74
CA PHE A 155 -4.05 34.04 -6.87
C PHE A 155 -5.46 33.84 -6.28
N PRO A 156 -5.99 32.62 -6.16
CA PRO A 156 -5.43 31.37 -6.62
C PRO A 156 -5.72 31.14 -8.11
N ASP A 157 -4.89 30.34 -8.79
CA ASP A 157 -5.22 29.85 -10.12
C ASP A 157 -6.35 28.82 -10.03
N ILE A 158 -7.43 29.09 -10.77
CA ILE A 158 -8.60 28.22 -10.81
C ILE A 158 -8.25 26.90 -11.50
N ASN A 159 -7.36 26.91 -12.49
CA ASN A 159 -6.99 25.69 -13.21
C ASN A 159 -6.30 24.71 -12.26
N THR A 160 -5.39 25.18 -11.41
CA THR A 160 -4.75 24.37 -10.37
C THR A 160 -5.76 23.78 -9.41
N ILE A 161 -6.75 24.55 -8.94
CA ILE A 161 -7.83 24.02 -8.09
C ILE A 161 -8.63 22.94 -8.84
N CYS A 162 -8.87 23.12 -10.14
CA CYS A 162 -9.56 22.13 -10.96
C CYS A 162 -8.76 20.84 -11.14
N LEU A 163 -7.43 20.87 -11.09
CA LEU A 163 -6.61 19.64 -11.13
C LEU A 163 -6.88 18.74 -9.92
N TYR A 164 -7.06 19.32 -8.72
CA TYR A 164 -7.40 18.56 -7.51
C TYR A 164 -8.89 18.17 -7.42
N THR A 165 -9.80 19.00 -7.95
CA THR A 165 -11.25 18.83 -7.76
C THR A 165 -11.97 18.12 -8.90
N HIS A 166 -11.44 18.20 -10.13
CA HIS A 166 -11.97 17.58 -11.33
C HIS A 166 -10.95 16.59 -11.91
N LEU A 167 -10.67 15.55 -11.14
CA LEU A 167 -9.70 14.52 -11.47
C LEU A 167 -10.14 13.74 -12.71
N LEU A 168 -9.21 13.58 -13.67
CA LEU A 168 -9.44 12.77 -14.86
C LEU A 168 -9.32 11.28 -14.53
N THR A 169 -10.45 10.61 -14.36
CA THR A 169 -10.50 9.20 -13.94
C THR A 169 -11.35 8.35 -14.87
N SER A 170 -11.33 7.03 -14.68
CA SER A 170 -12.20 6.12 -15.43
C SER A 170 -13.70 6.34 -15.16
N GLU A 171 -14.07 7.16 -14.16
CA GLU A 171 -15.46 7.60 -13.94
C GLU A 171 -16.02 8.32 -15.17
N ASP A 172 -15.19 9.16 -15.80
CA ASP A 172 -15.57 10.01 -16.93
C ASP A 172 -15.81 9.21 -18.22
N ALA A 173 -15.26 8.00 -18.30
CA ALA A 173 -15.41 7.10 -19.46
C ALA A 173 -16.80 6.42 -19.52
N GLY A 174 -17.71 6.72 -18.59
CA GLY A 174 -19.04 6.12 -18.50
C GLY A 174 -19.04 4.74 -17.80
N PRO A 175 -20.19 4.04 -17.72
CA PRO A 175 -20.32 2.75 -17.05
C PRO A 175 -19.60 1.64 -17.82
N SER A 176 -18.27 1.68 -17.79
CA SER A 176 -17.38 0.63 -18.25
C SER A 176 -17.39 -0.47 -17.20
N GLN A 177 -17.41 -1.73 -17.65
CA GLN A 177 -17.26 -2.89 -16.79
C GLN A 177 -15.95 -2.76 -16.01
N HIS A 178 -16.00 -2.34 -14.74
CA HIS A 178 -14.82 -2.40 -13.90
C HIS A 178 -14.38 -3.87 -13.89
N PRO A 179 -13.09 -4.15 -14.19
CA PRO A 179 -12.61 -5.52 -14.15
C PRO A 179 -12.95 -6.08 -12.77
N SER A 180 -13.53 -7.27 -12.70
CA SER A 180 -13.76 -7.94 -11.42
C SER A 180 -12.41 -8.14 -10.74
N LEU A 181 -12.00 -7.23 -9.86
CA LEU A 181 -10.70 -7.24 -9.21
C LEU A 181 -10.51 -8.49 -8.34
N LEU A 182 -11.62 -9.04 -7.84
CA LEU A 182 -11.65 -10.25 -7.03
C LEU A 182 -11.57 -11.54 -7.86
N ALA A 183 -11.66 -11.48 -9.20
CA ALA A 183 -11.51 -12.66 -10.04
C ALA A 183 -10.03 -13.08 -10.06
N THR A 184 -9.67 -13.97 -9.14
CA THR A 184 -8.37 -14.65 -9.15
C THR A 184 -8.20 -15.41 -10.47
N ARG A 185 -7.51 -14.78 -11.43
CA ARG A 185 -7.18 -15.42 -12.70
C ARG A 185 -6.34 -16.67 -12.45
N SER A 186 -6.54 -17.71 -13.26
CA SER A 186 -5.66 -18.88 -13.25
C SER A 186 -4.23 -18.43 -13.56
N LEU A 187 -3.27 -18.90 -12.77
CA LEU A 187 -1.86 -18.60 -13.04
C LEU A 187 -1.39 -19.42 -14.23
N ASP A 188 -0.85 -18.74 -15.24
CA ASP A 188 -0.22 -19.40 -16.39
C ASP A 188 1.21 -19.82 -16.04
N LEU A 189 1.32 -21.01 -15.43
CA LEU A 189 2.60 -21.57 -15.01
C LEU A 189 3.59 -21.75 -16.17
N PRO A 190 3.21 -22.30 -17.34
CA PRO A 190 4.12 -22.41 -18.49
C PRO A 190 4.75 -21.08 -18.89
N HIS A 191 3.94 -20.02 -19.01
CA HIS A 191 4.47 -18.70 -19.38
C HIS A 191 5.33 -18.11 -18.27
N LEU A 192 4.98 -18.32 -16.99
CA LEU A 192 5.78 -17.86 -15.86
C LEU A 192 7.14 -18.58 -15.78
N ILE A 193 7.18 -19.88 -16.08
CA ILE A 193 8.43 -20.65 -16.13
C ILE A 193 9.34 -20.09 -17.20
N LYS A 194 8.81 -19.91 -18.42
CA LYS A 194 9.58 -19.34 -19.53
C LYS A 194 10.09 -17.94 -19.21
N PHE A 195 9.22 -17.08 -18.65
CA PHE A 195 9.62 -15.75 -18.20
C PHE A 195 10.75 -15.83 -17.16
N ALA A 196 10.67 -16.76 -16.21
CA ALA A 196 11.70 -16.92 -15.21
C ALA A 196 13.04 -17.40 -15.81
N GLU A 197 13.01 -18.33 -16.76
CA GLU A 197 14.20 -18.79 -17.49
C GLU A 197 14.85 -17.68 -18.33
N ASP A 198 14.03 -16.84 -18.98
CA ASP A 198 14.50 -15.77 -19.85
C ASP A 198 15.11 -14.59 -19.05
N HIS A 199 14.64 -14.34 -17.82
CA HIS A 199 14.99 -13.14 -17.05
C HIS A 199 15.76 -13.37 -15.75
N PHE A 200 15.71 -14.57 -15.15
CA PHE A 200 16.37 -14.86 -13.88
C PHE A 200 17.42 -15.97 -14.03
N LEU A 201 18.69 -15.63 -13.76
CA LEU A 201 19.81 -16.58 -13.83
C LEU A 201 19.64 -17.77 -12.86
N CYS A 202 18.89 -17.61 -11.78
CA CYS A 202 18.63 -18.68 -10.79
C CYS A 202 17.63 -19.74 -11.26
N ALA A 203 17.03 -19.55 -12.44
CA ALA A 203 16.09 -20.48 -13.05
C ALA A 203 16.76 -21.53 -13.96
N ASP A 204 18.06 -21.42 -14.24
CA ASP A 204 18.75 -22.36 -15.14
C ASP A 204 19.12 -23.70 -14.47
N HIS A 205 19.38 -24.72 -15.30
CA HIS A 205 20.00 -26.01 -14.92
C HIS A 205 19.47 -26.73 -13.66
N GLY A 206 18.17 -26.65 -13.37
CA GLY A 206 17.53 -27.33 -12.23
C GLY A 206 17.21 -26.46 -11.02
N GLY A 207 17.58 -25.18 -11.07
CA GLY A 207 17.20 -24.16 -10.09
C GLY A 207 15.71 -23.81 -10.11
N ILE A 208 15.02 -23.98 -11.27
CA ILE A 208 13.61 -23.64 -11.45
C ILE A 208 12.68 -24.33 -10.44
N HIS A 209 12.90 -25.63 -10.14
CA HIS A 209 12.09 -26.36 -9.18
C HIS A 209 12.24 -25.78 -7.76
N ARG A 210 13.47 -25.41 -7.39
CA ARG A 210 13.76 -24.77 -6.10
C ARG A 210 13.20 -23.36 -6.04
N PHE A 211 13.32 -22.59 -7.12
CA PHE A 211 12.75 -21.25 -7.25
C PHE A 211 11.23 -21.28 -7.08
N PHE A 212 10.54 -22.15 -7.82
CA PHE A 212 9.08 -22.29 -7.71
C PHE A 212 8.65 -22.80 -6.34
N ALA A 213 9.38 -23.76 -5.76
CA ALA A 213 9.10 -24.25 -4.41
C ALA A 213 9.24 -23.16 -3.35
N LEU A 214 10.24 -22.29 -3.45
CA LEU A 214 10.48 -21.23 -2.47
C LEU A 214 9.57 -20.02 -2.65
N PHE A 215 9.32 -19.59 -3.89
CA PHE A 215 8.69 -18.28 -4.16
C PHE A 215 7.28 -18.37 -4.74
N ILE A 216 6.95 -19.41 -5.50
CA ILE A 216 5.69 -19.47 -6.26
C ILE A 216 4.65 -20.35 -5.57
N PHE A 217 5.01 -21.56 -5.15
CA PHE A 217 4.08 -22.51 -4.53
C PHE A 217 3.44 -22.03 -3.22
N PRO A 218 4.13 -21.30 -2.34
CA PRO A 218 3.48 -20.66 -1.19
C PRO A 218 2.36 -19.70 -1.63
N GLY A 219 2.62 -18.87 -2.64
CA GLY A 219 1.64 -17.95 -3.22
C GLY A 219 0.47 -18.68 -3.89
N LEU A 220 0.73 -19.79 -4.59
CA LEU A 220 -0.33 -20.64 -5.16
C LEU A 220 -1.26 -21.22 -4.09
N ALA A 221 -0.72 -21.62 -2.95
CA ALA A 221 -1.53 -22.14 -1.84
C ALA A 221 -2.49 -21.07 -1.30
N VAL A 222 -1.98 -19.85 -1.09
CA VAL A 222 -2.79 -18.70 -0.67
C VAL A 222 -3.85 -18.37 -1.73
N ARG A 223 -3.48 -18.33 -3.02
CA ARG A 223 -4.43 -18.05 -4.12
C ARG A 223 -5.54 -19.09 -4.21
N GLN A 224 -5.25 -20.38 -4.06
CA GLN A 224 -6.28 -21.43 -4.07
C GLN A 224 -7.23 -21.26 -2.87
N LEU A 225 -6.70 -20.95 -1.69
CA LEU A 225 -7.51 -20.65 -0.52
C LEU A 225 -8.42 -19.44 -0.74
N MET A 226 -7.89 -18.33 -1.28
CA MET A 226 -8.68 -17.13 -1.60
C MET A 226 -9.79 -17.42 -2.62
N SER A 227 -9.47 -18.17 -3.68
CA SER A 227 -10.44 -18.52 -4.72
C SER A 227 -11.61 -19.36 -4.17
N VAL A 228 -11.31 -20.33 -3.28
CA VAL A 228 -12.34 -21.15 -2.65
C VAL A 228 -13.12 -20.36 -1.60
N ALA A 229 -12.46 -19.50 -0.81
CA ALA A 229 -13.14 -18.60 0.13
C ALA A 229 -14.14 -17.69 -0.60
N LEU A 230 -13.71 -17.05 -1.69
CA LEU A 230 -14.60 -16.22 -2.52
C LEU A 230 -15.78 -17.03 -3.08
N SER A 231 -15.53 -18.28 -3.50
CA SER A 231 -16.61 -19.17 -3.95
C SER A 231 -17.60 -19.50 -2.84
N ILE A 232 -17.13 -19.67 -1.59
CA ILE A 232 -17.97 -19.89 -0.41
C ILE A 232 -18.83 -18.65 -0.13
N ASP A 233 -18.22 -17.46 -0.10
CA ASP A 233 -18.88 -16.20 0.20
C ASP A 233 -19.94 -15.83 -0.84
N LEU A 234 -19.68 -16.12 -2.12
CA LEU A 234 -20.62 -15.91 -3.23
C LEU A 234 -21.67 -17.03 -3.35
N GLY A 235 -21.62 -18.07 -2.51
CA GLY A 235 -22.55 -19.22 -2.57
C GLY A 235 -22.38 -20.08 -3.82
N LEU A 236 -21.21 -20.06 -4.45
CA LEU A 236 -20.87 -20.85 -5.64
C LEU A 236 -20.42 -22.27 -5.26
N SER A 237 -20.32 -23.13 -6.28
CA SER A 237 -19.83 -24.51 -6.09
C SER A 237 -18.38 -24.50 -5.58
N ARG A 238 -18.16 -25.15 -4.43
CA ARG A 238 -16.83 -25.26 -3.82
C ARG A 238 -15.92 -26.14 -4.67
N GLN A 239 -14.79 -25.59 -5.09
CA GLN A 239 -13.70 -26.38 -5.64
C GLN A 239 -12.88 -27.00 -4.49
N PRO A 240 -12.40 -28.25 -4.63
CA PRO A 240 -11.55 -28.85 -3.61
C PRO A 240 -10.20 -28.15 -3.56
N VAL A 241 -9.71 -27.86 -2.35
CA VAL A 241 -8.33 -27.43 -2.15
C VAL A 241 -7.44 -28.68 -2.16
N THR A 242 -6.62 -28.80 -3.19
CA THR A 242 -5.75 -29.96 -3.43
C THR A 242 -4.34 -29.76 -2.92
N ILE A 243 -3.88 -28.51 -2.82
CA ILE A 243 -2.50 -28.18 -2.45
C ILE A 243 -2.20 -28.36 -0.96
N LEU A 244 -3.20 -28.44 -0.08
CA LEU A 244 -2.98 -28.59 1.37
C LEU A 244 -3.00 -30.07 1.79
N ASN A 245 -1.88 -30.56 2.33
CA ASN A 245 -1.75 -31.94 2.81
C ASN A 245 -2.23 -32.11 4.26
N LYS A 246 -1.45 -31.55 5.20
CA LYS A 246 -1.59 -31.76 6.63
C LYS A 246 -1.09 -30.53 7.40
N VAL A 247 -1.80 -30.16 8.45
CA VAL A 247 -1.29 -29.25 9.47
C VAL A 247 -0.32 -30.01 10.37
N ILE A 248 0.81 -29.38 10.66
CA ILE A 248 1.95 -29.95 11.41
C ILE A 248 2.12 -29.23 12.75
N ALA A 249 1.94 -27.91 12.78
CA ALA A 249 2.11 -27.09 13.98
C ALA A 249 1.19 -25.86 13.92
N LEU A 250 0.99 -25.22 15.06
CA LEU A 250 0.30 -23.93 15.20
C LEU A 250 1.23 -22.96 15.92
N ARG A 251 1.15 -21.68 15.58
CA ARG A 251 1.79 -20.60 16.34
C ARG A 251 0.82 -19.45 16.56
N SER A 252 0.95 -18.83 17.72
CA SER A 252 0.29 -17.60 18.14
C SER A 252 1.28 -16.82 19.01
N GLU A 253 1.34 -15.49 18.87
CA GLU A 253 2.14 -14.67 19.80
C GLU A 253 1.48 -14.57 21.19
N SER A 254 2.29 -14.19 22.19
CA SER A 254 1.79 -13.85 23.53
C SER A 254 1.03 -12.52 23.50
N GLU A 255 0.12 -12.35 24.46
CA GLU A 255 -0.87 -11.26 24.61
C GLU A 255 -0.35 -9.80 24.51
N SER A 256 0.96 -9.56 24.41
CA SER A 256 1.58 -8.23 24.37
C SER A 256 1.75 -7.61 22.98
N SER A 257 1.48 -8.34 21.90
CA SER A 257 1.58 -7.86 20.51
C SER A 257 0.21 -7.98 19.83
N GLY A 258 -0.51 -6.86 19.74
CA GLY A 258 -1.91 -6.82 19.30
C GLY A 258 -2.14 -7.16 17.81
N ALA A 259 -1.08 -7.37 17.02
CA ALA A 259 -1.16 -7.48 15.57
C ALA A 259 -0.93 -8.89 15.01
N PHE A 260 -0.63 -9.91 15.85
CA PHE A 260 -0.30 -11.24 15.34
C PHE A 260 -1.54 -12.05 14.94
N VAL A 261 -1.67 -12.36 13.65
CA VAL A 261 -2.68 -13.30 13.16
C VAL A 261 -2.21 -14.74 13.44
N PRO A 262 -2.98 -15.59 14.14
CA PRO A 262 -2.59 -16.98 14.39
C PRO A 262 -2.35 -17.76 13.09
N GLU A 263 -1.30 -18.57 13.04
CA GLU A 263 -0.89 -19.30 11.84
C GLU A 263 -0.71 -20.79 12.08
N ALA A 264 -0.97 -21.57 11.04
CA ALA A 264 -0.73 -23.00 10.98
C ALA A 264 0.41 -23.33 10.02
N ARG A 265 1.33 -24.20 10.46
CA ARG A 265 2.35 -24.79 9.59
C ARG A 265 1.71 -25.91 8.80
N VAL A 266 1.61 -25.74 7.48
CA VAL A 266 0.96 -26.69 6.57
C VAL A 266 1.99 -27.28 5.61
N SER A 267 1.98 -28.61 5.46
CA SER A 267 2.68 -29.27 4.35
C SER A 267 1.84 -29.19 3.09
N LEU A 268 2.49 -28.87 1.98
CA LEU A 268 1.84 -28.74 0.67
C LEU A 268 2.02 -30.01 -0.18
N LEU A 269 1.03 -30.29 -1.02
CA LEU A 269 1.09 -31.28 -2.10
C LEU A 269 1.26 -30.54 -3.42
N ILE A 270 2.36 -30.79 -4.11
CA ILE A 270 2.55 -30.32 -5.49
C ILE A 270 1.99 -31.42 -6.38
N ASP A 271 0.95 -31.10 -7.17
CA ASP A 271 0.39 -32.08 -8.08
C ASP A 271 1.36 -32.44 -9.22
N ASP A 272 1.17 -33.62 -9.78
CA ASP A 272 2.02 -34.17 -10.84
C ASP A 272 1.99 -33.33 -12.11
N GLN A 273 0.88 -32.63 -12.37
CA GLN A 273 0.72 -31.80 -13.56
C GLN A 273 1.56 -30.52 -13.47
N ASN A 274 1.54 -29.83 -12.34
CA ASN A 274 2.39 -28.65 -12.09
C ASN A 274 3.86 -29.05 -12.04
N PHE A 275 4.16 -30.23 -11.49
CA PHE A 275 5.52 -30.77 -11.51
C PHE A 275 6.01 -31.07 -12.93
N CYS A 276 5.22 -31.79 -13.73
CA CYS A 276 5.53 -32.09 -15.13
C CYS A 276 5.64 -30.83 -15.98
N THR A 277 4.81 -29.81 -15.75
CA THR A 277 4.87 -28.53 -16.47
C THR A 277 6.20 -27.81 -16.25
N ILE A 278 6.77 -27.89 -15.04
CA ILE A 278 8.11 -27.35 -14.74
C ILE A 278 9.19 -28.21 -15.40
N SER A 279 9.01 -29.53 -15.45
CA SER A 279 9.97 -30.46 -16.04
C SER A 279 9.99 -30.44 -17.58
N ASP A 280 8.85 -30.21 -18.24
CA ASP A 280 8.71 -30.20 -19.71
C ASP A 280 9.35 -28.95 -20.36
N GLY A 281 9.69 -27.92 -19.59
CA GLY A 281 10.54 -26.80 -20.02
C GLY A 281 11.97 -27.22 -20.40
N ARG A 282 12.43 -28.39 -19.93
CA ARG A 282 13.73 -28.94 -20.31
C ARG A 282 13.68 -29.61 -21.68
N ARG A 283 14.49 -29.12 -22.61
CA ARG A 283 15.09 -30.00 -23.62
C ARG A 283 16.02 -30.98 -22.88
N THR A 284 15.70 -32.27 -22.97
CA THR A 284 16.49 -33.46 -22.59
C THR A 284 16.40 -34.00 -21.15
N GLY A 285 15.59 -35.05 -20.97
CA GLY A 285 16.07 -36.38 -20.57
C GLY A 285 16.47 -36.68 -19.12
N GLU A 286 16.48 -35.71 -18.20
CA GLU A 286 16.74 -35.97 -16.77
C GLU A 286 15.44 -36.06 -15.97
N HIS A 287 15.13 -37.27 -15.48
CA HIS A 287 14.00 -37.53 -14.59
C HIS A 287 14.37 -37.06 -13.18
N ILE A 288 13.87 -35.90 -12.74
CA ILE A 288 14.02 -35.46 -11.34
C ILE A 288 13.07 -36.30 -10.50
N ASP A 289 13.62 -37.00 -9.51
CA ASP A 289 12.85 -37.79 -8.57
C ASP A 289 12.07 -36.86 -7.62
N LYS A 290 10.76 -37.07 -7.48
CA LYS A 290 9.91 -36.22 -6.62
C LYS A 290 10.37 -36.27 -5.16
N ASP A 291 11.03 -37.36 -4.78
CA ASP A 291 11.59 -37.57 -3.44
C ASP A 291 12.78 -36.63 -3.14
N GLN A 292 13.36 -35.96 -4.15
CA GLN A 292 14.39 -34.94 -3.96
C GLN A 292 13.84 -33.53 -3.73
N ILE A 293 12.53 -33.32 -3.91
CA ILE A 293 11.90 -32.04 -3.59
C ILE A 293 11.66 -32.04 -2.07
N PRO A 294 12.21 -31.07 -1.32
CA PRO A 294 11.96 -30.98 0.11
C PRO A 294 10.45 -30.88 0.36
N GLU A 295 9.94 -31.57 1.39
CA GLU A 295 8.55 -31.42 1.84
C GLU A 295 8.26 -29.92 2.03
N LEU A 296 7.48 -29.33 1.12
CA LEU A 296 7.21 -27.91 1.15
C LEU A 296 6.29 -27.60 2.33
N ARG A 297 6.73 -26.72 3.22
CA ARG A 297 6.01 -26.34 4.44
C ARG A 297 5.91 -24.83 4.53
N ILE A 298 4.70 -24.32 4.73
CA ILE A 298 4.43 -22.88 4.81
C ILE A 298 3.62 -22.54 6.05
N TRP A 299 3.75 -21.33 6.57
CA TRP A 299 2.82 -20.78 7.55
C TRP A 299 1.66 -20.12 6.81
N LEU A 300 0.44 -20.42 7.24
CA LEU A 300 -0.79 -19.88 6.66
C LEU A 300 -1.71 -19.41 7.79
N PRO A 301 -2.45 -18.30 7.61
CA PRO A 301 -3.42 -17.85 8.60
C PRO A 301 -4.43 -18.94 8.95
N VAL A 302 -4.61 -19.19 10.24
CA VAL A 302 -5.58 -20.18 10.75
C VAL A 302 -6.99 -19.83 10.30
N SER A 303 -7.33 -18.54 10.27
CA SER A 303 -8.63 -18.03 9.80
C SER A 303 -8.95 -18.47 8.37
N MET A 304 -7.98 -18.38 7.45
CA MET A 304 -8.17 -18.80 6.05
C MET A 304 -8.40 -20.32 5.96
N ILE A 305 -7.61 -21.11 6.67
CA ILE A 305 -7.76 -22.58 6.66
C ILE A 305 -9.09 -22.98 7.32
N GLN A 306 -9.46 -22.33 8.41
CA GLN A 306 -10.71 -22.60 9.13
C GLN A 306 -11.93 -22.29 8.27
N HIS A 307 -11.89 -21.22 7.49
CA HIS A 307 -12.97 -20.83 6.58
C HIS A 307 -13.11 -21.82 5.41
N VAL A 308 -11.99 -22.22 4.79
CA VAL A 308 -12.00 -23.03 3.56
C VAL A 308 -12.04 -24.53 3.83
N GLN A 309 -11.24 -25.02 4.78
CA GLN A 309 -11.04 -26.45 5.05
C GLN A 309 -10.92 -26.74 6.57
N PRO A 310 -11.99 -26.50 7.36
CA PRO A 310 -11.97 -26.68 8.82
C PRO A 310 -11.64 -28.13 9.24
N GLY A 311 -11.97 -29.10 8.40
CA GLY A 311 -11.66 -30.51 8.63
C GLY A 311 -10.15 -30.80 8.75
N LEU A 312 -9.28 -29.98 8.15
CA LEU A 312 -7.83 -30.13 8.26
C LEU A 312 -7.33 -29.80 9.67
N LEU A 313 -7.86 -28.72 10.25
CA LEU A 313 -7.59 -28.30 11.62
C LEU A 313 -8.22 -29.28 12.63
N ALA A 314 -9.44 -29.76 12.37
CA ALA A 314 -10.08 -30.77 13.21
C ALA A 314 -9.29 -32.09 13.27
N LYS A 315 -8.77 -32.57 12.13
CA LYS A 315 -7.88 -33.75 12.08
C LYS A 315 -6.57 -33.50 12.84
N PHE A 316 -6.04 -32.29 12.80
CA PHE A 316 -4.88 -31.93 13.60
C PHE A 316 -5.18 -31.96 15.10
N ALA A 317 -6.24 -31.29 15.55
CA ALA A 317 -6.67 -31.30 16.95
C ALA A 317 -6.95 -32.72 17.47
N HIS A 318 -7.60 -33.56 16.65
CA HIS A 318 -7.86 -34.95 17.03
C HIS A 318 -6.58 -35.78 17.20
N ARG A 319 -5.58 -35.60 16.32
CA ARG A 319 -4.25 -36.24 16.46
C ARG A 319 -3.52 -35.74 17.71
N GLN A 320 -3.68 -34.46 18.07
CA GLN A 320 -3.10 -33.91 19.30
C GLN A 320 -3.69 -34.56 20.55
N HIS A 321 -5.03 -34.68 20.63
CA HIS A 321 -5.70 -35.32 21.77
C HIS A 321 -5.41 -36.82 21.92
N GLN A 322 -5.05 -37.51 20.84
CA GLN A 322 -4.71 -38.94 20.89
C GLN A 322 -3.27 -39.22 21.30
N ASN A 323 -2.37 -38.24 21.21
CA ASN A 323 -0.93 -38.49 21.28
C ASN A 323 -0.23 -38.03 22.57
N ASP A 324 -0.80 -37.19 23.44
CA ASP A 324 -0.22 -36.82 24.76
C ASP A 324 1.32 -36.61 24.78
N ILE A 325 1.88 -35.99 23.73
CA ILE A 325 3.33 -35.77 23.55
C ILE A 325 3.65 -34.30 23.81
N ALA A 326 4.56 -34.05 24.76
CA ALA A 326 5.16 -32.75 25.03
C ALA A 326 5.99 -32.27 23.82
N TYR A 327 5.88 -30.97 23.51
CA TYR A 327 6.50 -30.35 22.34
C TYR A 327 8.03 -30.28 22.44
N PRO A 328 8.76 -30.44 21.32
CA PRO A 328 10.13 -29.97 21.22
C PRO A 328 10.13 -28.43 21.20
N THR A 329 10.89 -27.84 22.12
CA THR A 329 11.27 -26.42 22.07
C THR A 329 12.00 -26.10 20.77
N LEU A 330 11.93 -24.83 20.35
CA LEU A 330 12.40 -24.13 19.13
C LEU A 330 13.68 -24.62 18.40
N HIS A 331 14.43 -25.60 18.88
CA HIS A 331 15.77 -25.99 18.41
C HIS A 331 15.83 -27.21 17.47
N ASP A 332 14.75 -27.95 17.24
CA ASP A 332 14.79 -29.18 16.41
C ASP A 332 14.20 -29.03 14.99
N VAL A 333 14.07 -27.80 14.49
CA VAL A 333 13.64 -27.56 13.11
C VAL A 333 14.84 -27.18 12.26
N ILE A 334 15.27 -28.09 11.38
CA ILE A 334 16.18 -27.72 10.28
C ILE A 334 15.41 -26.74 9.39
N ASP A 335 15.88 -25.50 9.43
CA ASP A 335 15.35 -24.39 8.65
C ASP A 335 15.86 -24.49 7.21
N LEU A 336 14.94 -24.63 6.25
CA LEU A 336 15.26 -24.63 4.83
C LEU A 336 15.46 -23.20 4.26
N THR A 337 15.47 -22.16 5.10
CA THR A 337 15.98 -20.83 4.72
C THR A 337 17.51 -20.76 4.68
N VAL A 338 18.23 -21.74 5.25
CA VAL A 338 19.71 -21.80 5.18
C VAL A 338 20.14 -22.41 3.85
N LEU A 339 20.48 -21.53 2.90
CA LEU A 339 21.16 -21.88 1.66
C LEU A 339 22.64 -22.24 1.96
N PRO A 340 23.28 -23.18 1.25
CA PRO A 340 24.73 -23.16 1.11
C PRO A 340 25.12 -21.83 0.49
N GLU A 341 26.12 -21.16 1.06
CA GLU A 341 26.60 -19.82 0.69
C GLU A 341 26.74 -19.64 -0.83
N VAL A 342 25.71 -19.07 -1.43
CA VAL A 342 25.85 -18.18 -2.58
C VAL A 342 25.42 -16.84 -2.01
N ALA A 343 26.36 -15.88 -1.97
CA ALA A 343 26.18 -14.57 -1.36
C ALA A 343 24.97 -13.86 -1.98
N LEU A 344 23.81 -14.02 -1.34
CA LEU A 344 22.65 -13.16 -1.48
C LEU A 344 22.69 -12.21 -0.28
N PRO A 345 22.44 -10.90 -0.48
CA PRO A 345 22.43 -9.95 0.62
C PRO A 345 21.45 -10.41 1.72
N SER A 346 21.88 -10.21 2.95
CA SER A 346 21.27 -10.65 4.20
C SER A 346 19.75 -10.52 4.19
N ARG A 347 19.08 -11.66 4.35
CA ARG A 347 17.63 -11.76 4.56
C ARG A 347 17.27 -11.31 5.97
N ASP A 348 17.11 -10.01 6.15
CA ASP A 348 16.11 -9.53 7.09
C ASP A 348 14.75 -9.76 6.41
N LEU A 349 13.97 -10.71 6.93
CA LEU A 349 12.56 -10.80 6.56
C LEU A 349 11.95 -9.44 6.91
N TYR A 350 11.56 -8.66 5.88
CA TYR A 350 10.79 -7.43 6.04
C TYR A 350 9.67 -7.65 7.06
N ARG A 351 9.87 -7.13 8.27
CA ARG A 351 8.86 -7.15 9.32
C ARG A 351 8.04 -5.90 9.11
N VAL A 352 7.01 -6.02 8.28
CA VAL A 352 6.02 -4.95 8.10
C VAL A 352 5.22 -4.84 9.41
N GLU A 353 5.57 -3.88 10.25
CA GLU A 353 4.79 -3.52 11.42
C GLU A 353 3.68 -2.57 10.97
N ILE A 354 2.43 -3.05 11.02
CA ILE A 354 1.26 -2.22 10.79
C ILE A 354 0.93 -1.56 12.12
N SER A 355 1.15 -0.25 12.21
CA SER A 355 0.77 0.54 13.38
C SER A 355 -0.46 1.38 13.03
N VAL A 356 -1.44 1.37 13.93
CA VAL A 356 -2.58 2.28 13.87
C VAL A 356 -2.17 3.48 14.72
N SER A 357 -2.03 4.65 14.10
CA SER A 357 -1.57 5.87 14.78
C SER A 357 -2.64 6.35 15.77
N GLU A 358 -2.33 6.32 17.07
CA GLU A 358 -3.17 6.86 18.14
C GLU A 358 -2.91 8.37 18.39
N ASP A 359 -1.81 8.93 17.88
CA ASP A 359 -1.37 10.33 18.06
C ASP A 359 -1.38 11.11 16.72
N SER A 360 -2.53 11.04 16.06
CA SER A 360 -2.68 11.26 14.60
C SER A 360 -2.46 12.71 14.10
N GLY A 361 -2.65 13.73 14.94
CA GLY A 361 -2.72 15.12 14.46
C GLY A 361 -1.43 15.66 13.83
N ASN A 362 -0.28 15.44 14.49
CA ASN A 362 1.02 15.90 13.98
C ASN A 362 1.54 14.98 12.87
N GLU A 363 1.36 13.67 13.01
CA GLU A 363 1.79 12.70 11.99
C GLU A 363 1.08 12.90 10.66
N ILE A 364 -0.21 13.26 10.67
CA ILE A 364 -0.96 13.58 9.45
C ILE A 364 -0.41 14.86 8.79
N LEU A 365 0.04 15.84 9.57
CA LEU A 365 0.67 17.04 9.01
C LEU A 365 2.08 16.74 8.46
N GLU A 366 2.83 15.88 9.14
CA GLU A 366 4.14 15.38 8.65
C GLU A 366 3.99 14.61 7.34
N PHE A 367 2.93 13.80 7.21
CA PHE A 367 2.58 13.12 5.96
C PHE A 367 2.43 14.07 4.77
N PHE A 368 1.91 15.29 4.98
CA PHE A 368 1.83 16.31 3.93
C PHE A 368 3.14 17.08 3.69
N THR A 369 4.13 16.99 4.59
CA THR A 369 5.42 17.69 4.46
C THR A 369 6.56 16.79 3.98
N ASP A 370 6.52 15.49 4.29
CA ASP A 370 7.59 14.55 3.95
C ASP A 370 7.63 14.23 2.45
N SER A 371 6.54 14.49 1.72
CA SER A 371 6.45 14.33 0.26
C SER A 371 7.43 15.22 -0.52
N GLU A 372 7.91 16.34 0.06
CA GLU A 372 8.84 17.26 -0.62
C GLU A 372 10.32 16.88 -0.46
N ALA A 373 10.67 15.94 0.42
CA ALA A 373 12.08 15.64 0.75
C ALA A 373 12.71 14.53 -0.11
N GLY A 374 11.95 13.90 -1.02
CA GLY A 374 12.32 12.65 -1.68
C GLY A 374 13.29 12.74 -2.87
N ASP A 375 13.38 13.86 -3.59
CA ASP A 375 13.91 13.83 -4.97
C ASP A 375 15.17 14.65 -5.27
N GLU A 376 15.77 15.40 -4.33
CA GLU A 376 16.96 16.22 -4.63
C GLU A 376 18.32 15.69 -4.14
N GLU A 377 18.40 14.75 -3.19
CA GLU A 377 19.69 14.33 -2.61
C GLU A 377 20.27 13.01 -3.16
N ALA A 378 19.52 12.20 -3.92
CA ALA A 378 20.01 10.90 -4.39
C ALA A 378 20.83 10.98 -5.70
N ASP A 379 20.60 11.97 -6.56
CA ASP A 379 21.16 12.00 -7.93
C ASP A 379 22.50 12.76 -8.07
N THR A 380 22.98 13.42 -7.01
CA THR A 380 24.28 14.14 -7.04
C THR A 380 25.45 13.35 -6.45
N ALA A 381 25.21 12.20 -5.81
CA ALA A 381 26.26 11.42 -5.16
C ALA A 381 26.98 10.39 -6.06
N LEU A 382 26.53 10.16 -7.31
CA LEU A 382 27.06 9.11 -8.18
C LEU A 382 27.95 9.59 -9.35
N ILE A 383 28.35 10.87 -9.41
CA ILE A 383 29.19 11.39 -10.52
C ILE A 383 30.58 11.88 -10.05
N ALA A 384 30.94 11.75 -8.77
CA ALA A 384 32.17 12.37 -8.24
C ALA A 384 33.41 11.46 -8.09
N ASP A 385 33.40 10.18 -8.50
CA ASP A 385 34.49 9.25 -8.16
C ASP A 385 35.20 8.54 -9.34
N GLU A 386 35.11 9.10 -10.55
CA GLU A 386 35.81 8.54 -11.74
C GLU A 386 36.72 9.56 -12.44
N LYS A 387 37.57 10.27 -11.67
CA LYS A 387 38.76 10.93 -12.21
C LYS A 387 39.87 10.95 -11.17
N ASP A 388 40.65 9.87 -11.10
CA ASP A 388 42.09 9.91 -10.84
C ASP A 388 42.70 8.51 -10.95
N SER A 389 43.19 8.16 -12.15
CA SER A 389 44.25 7.16 -12.35
C SER A 389 44.66 7.08 -13.82
N VAL A 390 45.36 8.10 -14.30
CA VAL A 390 46.32 7.96 -15.41
C VAL A 390 47.55 8.78 -15.07
N GLU A 391 48.55 8.12 -14.49
CA GLU A 391 49.98 8.34 -14.76
C GLU A 391 50.75 7.03 -14.53
#